data_AF-A0AA95MN53-F1
#
_entry.id   AF-A0AA95MN53-F1
#
_cell.length_a   1.000
_cell.length_b   1.000
_cell.length_c   1.000
_cell.angle_alpha   90.00
_cell.angle_beta   90.00
_cell.angle_gamma   90.00
#
_symmetry.space_group_name_H-M   'P 1'
#
loop_
_entity.id
_entity.type
_entity.pdbx_description
1 polymer ?
#
loop_
_entity_poly.entity_id
_entity_poly.type
_entity_poly.pdbx_seq_one_letter_code
_entity_poly.pdbx_strand_id
1 'polypeptide(L)' 'MENLAERYVLAFVSLYEFLESGRTYKDMTVEEFKTEVNRFWERCDIWKEAFDHHTYCQEKLETDFKKVRLQAKRLLL' A
#
# COMPACT_ATOMS: atom_id res chain seq x y z
N MET A 1 -4.13 21.37 -1.74
CA MET A 1 -4.85 20.08 -1.79
C MET A 1 -4.06 19.19 -2.72
N GLU A 2 -3.48 18.11 -2.22
CA GLU A 2 -2.80 17.12 -3.08
C GLU A 2 -3.83 16.45 -3.99
N ASN A 3 -3.48 16.27 -5.27
CA ASN A 3 -4.35 15.56 -6.21
C ASN A 3 -4.25 14.04 -5.97
N LEU A 4 -5.30 13.28 -6.27
CA LEU A 4 -5.37 11.82 -6.10
C LEU A 4 -4.14 11.08 -6.68
N ALA A 5 -3.62 11.54 -7.82
CA ALA A 5 -2.42 10.98 -8.43
C ALA A 5 -1.17 11.12 -7.53
N GLU A 6 -1.00 12.25 -6.84
CA GLU A 6 0.14 12.48 -5.92
C GLU A 6 0.01 11.59 -4.68
N ARG A 7 -1.18 11.55 -4.07
CA ARG A 7 -1.49 10.65 -2.95
C ARG A 7 -1.21 9.20 -3.30
N TYR A 8 -1.60 8.78 -4.51
CA TYR A 8 -1.34 7.44 -5.02
C TYR A 8 0.15 7.15 -5.14
N VAL A 9 0.92 8.05 -5.77
CA VAL A 9 2.37 7.88 -5.94
C VAL A 9 3.05 7.75 -4.57
N LEU A 10 2.75 8.65 -3.62
CA LEU A 10 3.35 8.61 -2.28
C LEU A 10 3.01 7.32 -1.53
N ALA A 11 1.74 6.92 -1.56
CA ALA A 11 1.27 5.71 -0.91
C ALA A 11 1.97 4.46 -1.45
N PHE A 12 2.16 4.39 -2.78
CA PHE A 12 2.80 3.25 -3.42
C PHE A 12 4.33 3.27 -3.30
N VAL A 13 5.01 4.42 -3.32
CA VAL A 13 6.45 4.51 -2.99
C VAL A 13 6.69 3.93 -1.60
N SER A 14 5.91 4.36 -0.61
CA SER A 14 6.02 3.85 0.76
C SER A 14 5.72 2.33 0.86
N LEU A 15 4.78 1.82 0.05
CA LEU A 15 4.53 0.37 -0.06
C LEU A 15 5.75 -0.37 -0.63
N TYR A 16 6.37 0.16 -1.67
CA TYR A 16 7.54 -0.45 -2.29
C TYR A 16 8.72 -0.51 -1.31
N GLU A 17 9.00 0.58 -0.59
CA GLU A 17 10.01 0.63 0.47
C GLU A 17 9.76 -0.42 1.55
N PHE A 18 8.50 -0.55 2.01
CA PHE A 18 8.12 -1.59 2.96
C PHE A 18 8.40 -3.00 2.40
N LEU A 19 8.02 -3.26 1.16
CA LEU A 19 8.24 -4.55 0.52
C LEU A 19 9.73 -4.86 0.28
N GLU A 20 10.54 -3.86 -0.04
CA GLU A 20 11.99 -3.99 -0.22
C GLU A 20 12.72 -4.22 1.10
N SER A 21 12.22 -3.68 2.22
CA SER A 21 12.80 -3.91 3.54
C SER A 21 12.80 -5.38 3.98
N GLY A 22 11.97 -6.22 3.34
CA GLY A 22 11.83 -7.64 3.69
C GLY A 22 11.12 -7.92 5.03
N ARG A 23 10.83 -6.88 5.82
CA ARG A 23 10.25 -7.01 7.16
C ARG A 23 8.88 -7.69 7.12
N THR A 24 8.63 -8.51 8.11
CA THR A 24 7.35 -9.18 8.43
C THR A 24 6.81 -8.68 9.76
N TYR A 25 5.59 -9.08 10.16
CA TYR A 25 5.04 -8.64 11.46
C TYR A 25 5.95 -9.05 12.63
N LYS A 26 6.69 -10.16 12.51
CA LYS A 26 7.60 -10.66 13.56
C LYS A 26 8.79 -9.75 13.80
N ASP A 27 9.13 -8.92 12.83
CA ASP A 27 10.26 -7.98 12.89
C ASP A 27 9.83 -6.60 13.38
N MET A 28 8.61 -6.46 13.92
CA MET A 28 8.00 -5.21 14.32
C MET A 28 7.66 -5.20 15.81
N THR A 29 7.79 -4.04 16.45
CA THR A 29 7.08 -3.81 17.72
C THR A 29 5.57 -3.74 17.49
N VAL A 30 4.80 -3.83 18.56
CA VAL A 30 3.33 -3.68 18.48
C VAL A 30 2.94 -2.32 17.92
N GLU A 31 3.64 -1.23 18.27
CA GLU A 31 3.38 0.10 17.73
C GLU A 31 3.72 0.20 16.22
N GLU A 32 4.85 -0.37 15.81
CA GLU A 32 5.24 -0.40 14.39
C GLU A 32 4.21 -1.20 13.57
N PHE A 33 3.78 -2.35 14.09
CA PHE A 33 2.77 -3.18 13.44
C PHE A 33 1.43 -2.43 13.28
N LYS A 34 0.94 -1.78 14.34
CA LYS A 34 -0.29 -0.97 14.26
C LYS A 34 -0.17 0.15 13.23
N THR A 35 0.99 0.82 13.21
CA THR A 35 1.27 1.89 12.23
C THR A 35 1.24 1.35 10.81
N GLU A 36 1.87 0.20 10.55
CA GLU A 36 1.91 -0.38 9.21
C GLU A 36 0.56 -0.95 8.76
N VAL A 37 -0.25 -1.47 9.69
CA VAL A 37 -1.64 -1.88 9.42
C VAL A 37 -2.51 -0.67 9.04
N ASN A 38 -2.36 0.48 9.72
CA ASN A 38 -3.08 1.70 9.34
C ASN A 38 -2.68 2.16 7.93
N ARG A 39 -1.39 2.19 7.63
CA ARG A 39 -0.88 2.51 6.28
C ARG A 39 -1.38 1.53 5.21
N PHE A 40 -1.49 0.24 5.54
CA PHE A 40 -2.05 -0.76 4.64
C PHE A 40 -3.49 -0.41 4.25
N TRP A 41 -4.34 -0.04 5.22
CA TRP A 41 -5.72 0.36 4.94
C TRP A 41 -5.80 1.65 4.13
N GLU A 42 -5.01 2.67 4.50
CA GLU A 42 -4.93 3.93 3.74
C GLU A 42 -4.53 3.69 2.27
N ARG A 43 -3.56 2.81 2.02
CA ARG A 43 -3.16 2.42 0.65
C ARG A 43 -4.28 1.70 -0.09
N CYS A 44 -5.07 0.86 0.59
CA CYS A 44 -6.22 0.19 -0.02
C CYS A 44 -7.30 1.19 -0.44
N ASP A 45 -7.59 2.18 0.40
CA ASP A 45 -8.55 3.23 0.11
C ASP A 45 -8.09 4.10 -1.06
N ILE A 46 -6.82 4.53 -1.06
CA ILE A 46 -6.23 5.31 -2.16
C ILE A 46 -6.22 4.51 -3.47
N TRP A 47 -5.91 3.22 -3.42
CA TRP A 47 -5.96 2.35 -4.60
C TRP A 47 -7.39 2.24 -5.15
N LYS A 48 -8.38 2.09 -4.27
CA LYS A 48 -9.79 2.01 -4.65
C LYS A 48 -10.27 3.33 -5.27
N GLU A 49 -9.94 4.47 -4.66
CA GLU A 49 -10.22 5.79 -5.22
C GLU A 49 -9.61 5.92 -6.64
N ALA A 50 -8.35 5.53 -6.82
CA ALA A 50 -7.69 5.60 -8.12
C ALA A 50 -8.34 4.69 -9.18
N PHE A 51 -8.86 3.54 -8.78
CA PHE A 51 -9.62 2.62 -9.64
C PHE A 51 -10.96 3.21 -10.05
N ASP A 52 -11.75 3.67 -9.08
CA ASP A 52 -13.09 4.25 -9.30
C ASP A 52 -13.03 5.51 -10.17
N HIS A 53 -11.94 6.29 -10.06
CA HIS A 53 -11.72 7.51 -10.83
C HIS A 53 -10.93 7.32 -12.13
N HIS A 54 -10.57 6.08 -12.49
CA HIS A 54 -9.75 5.78 -13.68
C HIS A 54 -8.47 6.62 -13.77
N THR A 55 -7.81 6.85 -12.63
CA THR A 55 -6.62 7.73 -12.53
C THR A 55 -5.43 7.16 -13.31
N TYR A 56 -5.36 5.82 -13.43
CA TYR A 56 -4.36 5.09 -14.19
C TYR A 56 -5.04 4.01 -15.04
N CYS A 57 -4.29 3.42 -15.99
CA CYS A 57 -4.78 2.26 -16.73
C CYS A 57 -4.99 1.05 -15.82
N GLN A 58 -5.96 0.20 -16.19
CA GLN A 58 -6.34 -0.98 -15.41
C GLN A 58 -5.16 -1.93 -15.15
N GLU A 59 -4.32 -2.18 -16.16
CA GLU A 59 -3.15 -3.07 -16.04
C GLU A 59 -2.18 -2.62 -14.93
N LYS A 60 -1.95 -1.31 -14.82
CA LYS A 60 -1.13 -0.73 -13.76
C LYS A 60 -1.76 -0.96 -12.39
N LEU A 61 -3.04 -0.63 -12.25
CA LEU A 61 -3.77 -0.77 -10.98
C LEU A 61 -3.83 -2.24 -10.51
N GLU A 62 -4.00 -3.19 -11.43
CA GLU A 62 -3.97 -4.62 -11.12
C GLU A 62 -2.57 -5.09 -10.70
N THR A 63 -1.52 -4.59 -11.35
CA THR A 63 -0.12 -4.90 -11.00
C THR A 63 0.21 -4.36 -9.60
N ASP A 64 -0.17 -3.13 -9.33
CA ASP A 64 -0.02 -2.47 -8.04
C ASP A 64 -0.82 -3.19 -6.94
N PHE A 65 -2.04 -3.66 -7.23
CA PHE A 65 -2.84 -4.43 -6.27
C PHE A 65 -2.17 -5.74 -5.84
N LYS A 66 -1.37 -6.38 -6.71
CA LYS A 66 -0.56 -7.55 -6.33
C LYS A 66 0.44 -7.21 -5.21
N LYS A 67 0.95 -5.98 -5.16
CA LYS A 67 1.86 -5.49 -4.12
C LYS A 67 1.12 -5.24 -2.80
N VAL A 68 -0.09 -4.67 -2.87
CA VAL A 68 -0.98 -4.53 -1.70
C VAL A 68 -1.27 -5.91 -1.08
N ARG A 69 -1.60 -6.90 -1.92
CA ARG A 69 -1.79 -8.29 -1.46
C ARG A 69 -0.53 -8.91 -0.83
N LEU A 70 0.65 -8.55 -1.33
CA LEU A 70 1.91 -9.03 -0.75
C LEU A 70 2.17 -8.40 0.63
N GLN A 71 1.87 -7.11 0.82
CA GLN A 71 1.95 -6.48 2.13
C GLN A 71 1.00 -7.17 3.11
N ALA A 72 -0.25 -7.41 2.73
CA ALA A 72 -1.22 -8.11 3.58
C ALA A 72 -0.68 -9.46 4.07
N LYS A 73 -0.05 -10.25 3.17
CA LYS A 73 0.59 -11.51 3.57
C LYS A 73 1.68 -11.31 4.61
N ARG A 74 2.55 -10.32 4.44
CA ARG A 74 3.64 -10.05 5.41
C ARG A 74 3.16 -9.57 6.77
N LEU A 75 2.00 -8.91 6.81
CA LEU A 75 1.37 -8.49 8.06
C LEU A 75 0.62 -9.64 8.76
N LEU A 76 0.41 -10.78 8.11
CA LEU A 76 -0.29 -11.96 8.66
C LEU A 76 0.65 -13.15 8.96
N LEU A 77 1.91 -13.13 8.50
CA LEU A 77 2.90 -14.24 8.53
C LEU A 77 3.92 -14.19 9.67
#